data_AF-A0A1G2ZK82-F1
#
_entry.id   AF-A0A1G2ZK82-F1
#
_cell.length_a   1.000
_cell.length_b   1.000
_cell.length_c   1.000
_cell.angle_alpha   90.00
_cell.angle_beta   90.00
_cell.angle_gamma   90.00
#
_symmetry.space_group_name_H-M   'P 1'
#
loop_
_entity.id
_entity.type
_entity.pdbx_description
1 polymer ?
#
loop_
_entity_poly.entity_id
_entity_poly.type
_entity_poly.pdbx_seq_one_letter_code
_entity_poly.pdbx_strand_id
1 'polypeptide(L)'
;MVVSRRRPSVDNLISHIGRGHGNLIGNFSGIVIELKKIILNNSTNNHTSNHITKSIYERAEIFRTKLVRHIQYEDNVVIPAIKQTCPEAEPRLNECVEDHNKLRKLTNDLCTVAQEIKADAAKLSNISRLILASLLQHINDEDNFFMSLLVKMNRDQLGIFYEKLKKFKKIAKRTK
;
A
#
# COMPACT_ATOMS: atom_id res chain seq x y z
N MET A 1 12.86 40.50 1.96
CA MET A 1 11.64 39.81 1.47
C MET A 1 11.54 38.44 2.14
N VAL A 2 10.65 38.28 3.12
CA VAL A 2 10.39 36.98 3.74
C VAL A 2 9.52 36.19 2.77
N VAL A 3 10.11 35.20 2.08
CA VAL A 3 9.35 34.26 1.26
C VAL A 3 8.48 33.45 2.24
N SER A 4 7.21 33.85 2.34
CA SER A 4 6.18 33.06 3.02
C SER A 4 6.01 31.76 2.26
N ARG A 5 6.83 30.76 2.61
CA ARG A 5 6.63 29.38 2.19
C ARG A 5 5.34 28.93 2.85
N ARG A 6 4.23 28.93 2.09
CA ARG A 6 2.96 28.35 2.53
C ARG A 6 3.24 26.97 3.11
N ARG A 7 3.14 26.82 4.43
CA ARG A 7 3.18 25.50 5.08
C ARG A 7 1.95 24.73 4.58
N PRO A 8 2.07 23.47 4.16
CA PRO A 8 0.91 22.73 3.69
C PRO A 8 -0.10 22.57 4.82
N SER A 9 -1.37 22.74 4.46
CA SER A 9 -2.49 22.42 5.32
C SER A 9 -2.55 20.91 5.60
N VAL A 10 -3.21 20.56 6.70
CA VAL A 10 -3.57 19.18 7.05
C VAL A 10 -4.26 18.49 5.86
N ASP A 11 -5.13 19.19 5.14
CA ASP A 11 -5.81 18.67 3.94
C ASP A 11 -4.86 18.20 2.82
N ASN A 12 -3.72 18.88 2.64
CA ASN A 12 -2.74 18.50 1.63
C ASN A 12 -1.99 17.22 2.03
N LEU A 13 -1.77 16.99 3.33
CA LEU A 13 -1.15 15.76 3.84
C LEU A 13 -2.10 14.58 3.71
N ILE A 14 -3.36 14.77 4.10
CA ILE A 14 -4.44 13.77 3.96
C ILE A 14 -4.61 13.38 2.49
N SER A 15 -4.69 14.37 1.58
CA SER A 15 -4.84 14.10 0.16
C SER A 15 -3.63 13.35 -0.42
N HIS A 16 -2.42 13.56 0.10
CA HIS A 16 -1.23 12.88 -0.40
C HIS A 16 -1.21 11.40 0.00
N ILE A 17 -1.58 11.08 1.25
CA ILE A 17 -1.65 9.71 1.77
C ILE A 17 -2.83 8.96 1.13
N GLY A 18 -4.04 9.53 1.18
CA GLY A 18 -5.25 8.88 0.65
C GLY A 18 -5.23 8.60 -0.86
N ARG A 19 -4.50 9.40 -1.66
CA ARG A 19 -4.28 9.09 -3.09
C ARG A 19 -3.46 7.81 -3.31
N GLY A 20 -2.57 7.46 -2.39
CA GLY A 20 -1.84 6.19 -2.41
C GLY A 20 -2.80 5.01 -2.27
N HIS A 21 -3.67 5.07 -1.26
CA HIS A 21 -4.66 4.03 -0.94
C HIS A 21 -5.64 3.76 -2.08
N GLY A 22 -6.26 4.82 -2.62
CA GLY A 22 -7.20 4.67 -3.74
C GLY A 22 -6.56 4.04 -4.98
N ASN A 23 -5.30 4.37 -5.27
CA ASN A 23 -4.56 3.75 -6.35
C ASN A 23 -4.29 2.26 -6.10
N LEU A 24 -3.94 1.85 -4.88
CA LEU A 24 -3.71 0.45 -4.56
C LEU A 24 -4.96 -0.40 -4.72
N ILE A 25 -6.10 0.07 -4.20
CA ILE A 25 -7.40 -0.60 -4.34
C ILE A 25 -7.75 -0.79 -5.82
N GLY A 26 -7.69 0.28 -6.61
CA GLY A 26 -8.04 0.21 -8.04
C GLY A 26 -7.14 -0.75 -8.85
N ASN A 27 -5.84 -0.80 -8.53
CA ASN A 27 -4.94 -1.75 -9.19
C ASN A 27 -5.23 -3.21 -8.79
N PHE A 28 -5.57 -3.45 -7.52
CA PHE A 28 -5.89 -4.80 -7.06
C PHE A 28 -7.23 -5.32 -7.62
N SER A 29 -8.24 -4.45 -7.77
CA SER A 29 -9.53 -4.82 -8.36
C SER A 29 -9.39 -5.44 -9.75
N GLY A 30 -8.41 -5.01 -10.55
CA GLY A 30 -8.12 -5.59 -11.85
C GLY A 30 -7.70 -7.07 -11.81
N ILE A 31 -6.97 -7.48 -10.76
CA ILE A 31 -6.58 -8.88 -10.54
C ILE A 31 -7.81 -9.73 -10.19
N VAL A 32 -8.67 -9.21 -9.29
CA VAL A 32 -9.89 -9.91 -8.87
C VAL A 32 -10.86 -10.12 -10.04
N ILE A 33 -11.01 -9.12 -10.92
CA ILE A 33 -11.86 -9.22 -12.11
C ILE A 33 -11.36 -10.32 -13.05
N GLU A 34 -10.04 -10.37 -13.32
CA GLU A 34 -9.45 -11.41 -14.17
C GLU A 34 -9.59 -12.82 -13.55
N LEU A 35 -9.39 -12.95 -12.24
CA LEU A 35 -9.61 -14.21 -11.53
C LEU A 35 -11.07 -14.68 -11.63
N LYS A 36 -12.03 -13.77 -11.52
CA LYS A 36 -13.45 -14.11 -11.66
C LYS A 36 -13.76 -14.63 -13.07
N LYS A 37 -13.17 -14.04 -14.12
CA LYS A 37 -13.30 -14.54 -15.51
C LYS A 37 -12.76 -15.96 -15.65
N ILE A 38 -11.63 -16.28 -15.03
CA ILE A 38 -11.04 -17.64 -15.06
C ILE A 38 -11.96 -18.65 -14.40
N ILE A 39 -12.45 -18.36 -13.20
CA ILE A 39 -13.31 -19.27 -12.45
C ILE A 39 -14.60 -19.55 -13.23
N LEU A 40 -15.18 -18.53 -13.87
CA LEU A 40 -16.38 -18.68 -14.70
C LEU A 40 -16.11 -19.47 -16.00
N ASN A 41 -14.98 -19.24 -16.66
CA ASN A 41 -14.64 -19.93 -17.91
C ASN A 41 -14.17 -21.38 -17.71
N ASN A 42 -13.49 -21.69 -16.60
CA ASN A 42 -13.10 -23.06 -16.27
C ASN A 42 -14.29 -23.97 -15.93
N SER A 43 -15.40 -23.39 -15.47
CA SER A 43 -16.66 -24.13 -15.31
C SER A 43 -17.33 -24.49 -16.64
N THR A 44 -16.83 -24.01 -17.78
CA THR A 44 -17.45 -24.20 -19.10
C THR A 44 -16.56 -24.85 -20.16
N ASN A 45 -15.21 -24.78 -20.09
CA ASN A 45 -14.30 -25.47 -21.01
C ASN A 45 -12.90 -25.71 -20.42
N ASN A 46 -12.36 -26.93 -20.58
CA ASN A 46 -11.06 -27.41 -20.06
C ASN A 46 -9.79 -26.79 -20.73
N HIS A 47 -9.92 -25.70 -21.48
CA HIS A 47 -8.80 -25.00 -22.09
C HIS A 47 -8.66 -23.58 -21.52
N THR A 48 -8.24 -23.49 -20.26
CA THR A 48 -7.69 -22.23 -19.75
C THR A 48 -6.33 -21.99 -20.39
N SER A 49 -6.31 -21.09 -21.37
CA SER A 49 -5.16 -20.68 -22.15
C SER A 49 -4.05 -20.09 -21.26
N ASN A 50 -2.79 -20.50 -21.49
CA ASN A 50 -1.55 -19.91 -20.97
C ASN A 50 -1.51 -18.37 -21.03
N HIS A 51 -2.32 -17.75 -21.89
CA HIS A 51 -2.46 -16.31 -22.00
C HIS A 51 -3.08 -15.66 -20.74
N ILE A 52 -3.98 -16.37 -20.04
CA ILE A 52 -4.71 -15.80 -18.90
C ILE A 52 -3.86 -15.85 -17.63
N THR A 53 -3.11 -16.93 -17.39
CA THR A 53 -2.14 -17.02 -16.29
C THR A 53 -1.04 -15.96 -16.43
N LYS A 54 -0.54 -15.73 -17.65
CA LYS A 54 0.39 -14.63 -17.95
C LYS A 54 -0.19 -13.24 -17.61
N SER A 55 -1.45 -12.97 -17.96
CA SER A 55 -2.15 -11.72 -17.63
C SER A 55 -2.27 -11.49 -16.12
N ILE A 56 -2.57 -12.53 -15.35
CA ILE A 56 -2.62 -12.43 -13.88
C ILE A 56 -1.25 -12.11 -13.32
N TYR A 57 -0.21 -12.81 -13.75
CA TYR A 57 1.15 -12.59 -13.28
C TYR A 57 1.60 -11.15 -13.53
N GLU A 58 1.42 -10.63 -14.75
CA GLU A 58 1.77 -9.25 -15.11
C GLU A 58 1.03 -8.23 -14.21
N ARG A 59 -0.26 -8.44 -13.95
CA ARG A 59 -1.04 -7.58 -13.06
C ARG A 59 -0.61 -7.68 -11.60
N ALA A 60 -0.31 -8.89 -11.12
CA ALA A 60 0.19 -9.14 -9.78
C ALA A 60 1.55 -8.43 -9.57
N GLU A 61 2.44 -8.49 -10.55
CA GLU A 61 3.74 -7.78 -10.52
C GLU A 61 3.59 -6.26 -10.52
N ILE A 62 2.67 -5.72 -11.33
CA ILE A 62 2.35 -4.28 -11.32
C ILE A 62 1.81 -3.86 -9.95
N PHE A 63 0.89 -4.62 -9.38
CA PHE A 63 0.34 -4.35 -8.05
C PHE A 63 1.42 -4.42 -6.97
N ARG A 64 2.20 -5.51 -6.94
CA ARG A 64 3.32 -5.71 -6.01
C ARG A 64 4.30 -4.55 -6.07
N THR A 65 4.69 -4.11 -7.27
CA THR A 65 5.59 -2.97 -7.46
C THR A 65 5.01 -1.68 -6.88
N LYS A 66 3.72 -1.42 -7.09
CA LYS A 66 3.05 -0.21 -6.55
C LYS A 66 2.92 -0.27 -5.03
N LEU A 67 2.49 -1.42 -4.49
CA LEU A 67 2.37 -1.67 -3.05
C LEU A 67 3.72 -1.50 -2.36
N VAL A 68 4.76 -2.16 -2.86
CA VAL A 68 6.12 -2.07 -2.29
C VAL A 68 6.63 -0.63 -2.29
N ARG A 69 6.36 0.15 -3.34
CA ARG A 69 6.75 1.56 -3.40
C ARG A 69 5.99 2.43 -2.40
N HIS A 70 4.71 2.17 -2.19
CA HIS A 70 3.89 2.87 -1.20
C HIS A 70 4.39 2.58 0.21
N ILE A 71 4.48 1.29 0.57
CA ILE A 71 4.99 0.84 1.86
C ILE A 71 6.41 1.37 2.11
N GLN A 72 7.31 1.32 1.12
CA GLN A 72 8.66 1.89 1.26
C GLN A 72 8.63 3.39 1.55
N TYR A 73 7.64 4.12 1.02
CA TYR A 73 7.47 5.53 1.34
C TYR A 73 6.98 5.70 2.77
N GLU A 74 5.99 4.94 3.25
CA GLU A 74 5.61 4.98 4.67
C GLU A 74 6.78 4.63 5.59
N ASP A 75 7.39 3.47 5.39
CA ASP A 75 8.47 2.91 6.24
C ASP A 75 9.67 3.86 6.37
N ASN A 76 10.06 4.51 5.28
CA ASN A 76 11.28 5.32 5.24
C ASN A 76 11.03 6.82 5.42
N VAL A 77 9.79 7.27 5.28
CA VAL A 77 9.47 8.71 5.28
C VAL A 77 8.40 9.07 6.29
N VAL A 78 7.22 8.46 6.21
CA VAL A 78 6.06 8.86 7.03
C VAL A 78 6.25 8.38 8.47
N ILE A 79 6.47 7.07 8.67
CA ILE A 79 6.58 6.46 9.99
C ILE A 79 7.73 7.10 10.81
N PRO A 80 8.97 7.26 10.28
CA PRO A 80 10.04 7.90 11.03
C PRO A 80 9.76 9.37 11.36
N ALA A 81 9.07 10.10 10.47
CA ALA A 81 8.67 11.48 10.73
C ALA A 81 7.66 11.57 11.88
N ILE A 82 6.70 10.63 11.94
CA ILE A 82 5.74 10.55 13.02
C ILE A 82 6.42 10.15 14.33
N LYS A 83 7.23 9.09 14.35
CA LYS A 83 7.96 8.65 15.56
C LYS A 83 8.76 9.79 16.20
N GLN A 84 9.36 10.66 15.38
CA GLN A 84 10.13 11.81 15.89
C GLN A 84 9.28 13.01 16.34
N THR A 85 8.01 13.07 15.96
CA THR A 85 7.10 14.18 16.30
C THR A 85 6.15 13.81 17.44
N CYS A 86 5.67 12.56 17.43
CA CYS A 86 4.75 11.96 18.39
C CYS A 86 5.30 10.57 18.79
N PRO A 87 6.28 10.50 19.70
CA PRO A 87 6.85 9.22 20.15
C PRO A 87 5.80 8.27 20.75
N GLU A 88 4.74 8.80 21.34
CA GLU A 88 3.61 8.05 21.91
C GLU A 88 2.85 7.21 20.87
N ALA A 89 2.99 7.54 19.59
CA ALA A 89 2.41 6.77 18.48
C ALA A 89 3.18 5.48 18.16
N GLU A 90 4.37 5.28 18.73
CA GLU A 90 5.26 4.18 18.35
C GLU A 90 4.63 2.77 18.37
N PRO A 91 3.83 2.38 19.38
CA PRO A 91 3.19 1.05 19.38
C PRO A 91 2.32 0.83 18.14
N ARG A 92 1.48 1.80 17.79
CA ARG A 92 0.59 1.71 16.62
C ARG A 92 1.36 1.74 15.31
N LEU A 93 2.46 2.49 15.25
CA LEU A 93 3.33 2.51 14.08
C LEU A 93 4.06 1.18 13.88
N ASN A 94 4.41 0.47 14.96
CA ASN A 94 5.00 -0.88 14.86
C ASN A 94 3.97 -1.89 14.32
N GLU A 95 2.71 -1.80 14.74
CA GLU A 95 1.63 -2.61 14.16
C GLU A 95 1.46 -2.35 12.65
N CYS A 96 1.55 -1.08 12.22
CA CYS A 96 1.52 -0.73 10.80
C CYS A 96 2.67 -1.39 10.00
N VAL A 97 3.88 -1.44 10.56
CA VAL A 97 5.03 -2.13 9.93
C VAL A 97 4.80 -3.65 9.85
N GLU A 98 4.13 -4.26 10.82
CA GLU A 98 3.77 -5.69 10.73
C GLU A 98 2.73 -5.95 9.63
N ASP A 99 1.75 -5.06 9.47
CA ASP A 99 0.79 -5.12 8.36
C ASP A 99 1.48 -4.97 7.00
N HIS A 100 2.46 -4.08 6.90
CA HIS A 100 3.31 -3.92 5.73
C HIS A 100 4.04 -5.23 5.37
N ASN A 101 4.65 -5.89 6.36
CA ASN A 101 5.35 -7.16 6.17
C ASN A 101 4.39 -8.26 5.68
N LYS A 102 3.20 -8.34 6.27
CA LYS A 102 2.15 -9.27 5.85
C LYS A 102 1.71 -9.03 4.41
N LEU A 103 1.47 -7.77 4.04
CA LEU A 103 1.06 -7.39 2.67
C LEU A 103 2.16 -7.68 1.64
N ARG A 104 3.43 -7.41 1.97
CA ARG A 104 4.59 -7.79 1.13
C ARG A 104 4.64 -9.30 0.92
N LYS A 105 4.47 -10.09 1.98
CA LYS A 105 4.46 -11.56 1.90
C LYS A 105 3.34 -12.07 1.00
N LEU A 106 2.10 -11.66 1.27
CA LEU A 106 0.94 -12.11 0.50
C LEU A 106 1.05 -11.76 -0.99
N THR A 107 1.59 -10.58 -1.32
CA THR A 107 1.80 -10.19 -2.73
C THR A 107 2.92 -10.94 -3.42
N ASN A 108 4.01 -11.28 -2.71
CA ASN A 108 5.03 -12.19 -3.23
C ASN A 108 4.46 -13.59 -3.48
N ASP A 109 3.64 -14.11 -2.55
CA ASP A 109 2.98 -15.41 -2.67
C ASP A 109 2.06 -15.42 -3.90
N LEU A 110 1.29 -14.35 -4.13
CA LEU A 110 0.44 -14.20 -5.33
C LEU A 110 1.27 -14.26 -6.62
N CYS A 111 2.39 -13.53 -6.69
CA CYS A 111 3.23 -13.50 -7.89
C CYS A 111 3.88 -14.87 -8.13
N THR A 112 4.31 -15.55 -7.07
CA THR A 112 4.89 -16.89 -7.15
C THR A 112 3.89 -17.88 -7.73
N VAL A 113 2.67 -17.94 -7.17
CA VAL A 113 1.63 -18.85 -7.65
C VAL A 113 1.20 -18.48 -9.08
N ALA A 114 1.12 -17.19 -9.41
CA ALA A 114 0.72 -16.74 -10.75
C ALA A 114 1.75 -17.07 -11.83
N GLN A 115 3.03 -17.22 -11.46
CA GLN A 115 4.11 -17.59 -12.37
C GLN A 115 4.12 -19.10 -12.72
N GLU A 116 3.44 -19.94 -11.93
CA GLU A 116 3.40 -21.38 -12.17
C GLU A 116 2.68 -21.73 -13.49
N ILE A 117 3.26 -22.64 -14.27
CA ILE A 117 2.73 -23.09 -15.58
C ILE A 117 1.30 -23.66 -15.45
N LYS A 118 0.94 -24.18 -14.29
CA LYS A 118 -0.41 -24.65 -13.93
C LYS A 118 -0.90 -24.00 -12.65
N ALA A 119 -0.87 -22.67 -12.61
CA ALA A 119 -1.33 -21.92 -11.45
C ALA A 119 -2.73 -22.37 -11.00
N ASP A 120 -2.84 -22.79 -9.75
CA ASP A 120 -4.10 -23.25 -9.15
C ASP A 120 -5.03 -22.06 -8.92
N ALA A 121 -6.13 -22.02 -9.67
CA ALA A 121 -7.11 -20.94 -9.61
C ALA A 121 -7.73 -20.79 -8.20
N ALA A 122 -7.90 -21.88 -7.45
CA ALA A 122 -8.41 -21.82 -6.08
C ALA A 122 -7.38 -21.19 -5.13
N LYS A 123 -6.10 -21.53 -5.27
CA LYS A 123 -5.01 -20.88 -4.51
C LYS A 123 -4.90 -19.40 -4.85
N LEU A 124 -4.90 -19.04 -6.13
CA LEU A 124 -4.85 -17.65 -6.58
C LEU A 124 -6.03 -16.83 -6.04
N SER A 125 -7.23 -17.42 -6.06
CA SER A 125 -8.45 -16.81 -5.50
C SER A 125 -8.33 -16.60 -3.99
N ASN A 126 -7.88 -17.61 -3.25
CA ASN A 126 -7.75 -17.51 -1.80
C ASN A 126 -6.69 -16.47 -1.38
N ILE A 127 -5.51 -16.48 -2.02
CA ILE A 127 -4.47 -15.47 -1.76
C ILE A 127 -5.00 -14.08 -2.09
N SER A 128 -5.72 -13.93 -3.21
CA SER A 128 -6.26 -12.63 -3.61
C SER A 128 -7.30 -12.10 -2.63
N ARG A 129 -8.14 -12.98 -2.06
CA ARG A 129 -9.08 -12.61 -0.99
C ARG A 129 -8.36 -12.17 0.28
N LEU A 130 -7.28 -12.86 0.66
CA LEU A 130 -6.46 -12.50 1.83
C LEU A 130 -5.76 -11.14 1.63
N ILE A 131 -5.25 -10.87 0.43
CA ILE A 131 -4.67 -9.57 0.08
C ILE A 131 -5.72 -8.47 0.19
N LEU A 132 -6.91 -8.65 -0.42
CA LEU A 132 -7.95 -7.64 -0.37
C LEU A 132 -8.37 -7.32 1.06
N ALA A 133 -8.63 -8.35 1.87
CA ALA A 133 -9.01 -8.17 3.27
C ALA A 133 -7.91 -7.46 4.06
N SER A 134 -6.65 -7.88 3.90
CA SER A 134 -5.53 -7.25 4.61
C SER A 134 -5.28 -5.82 4.15
N LEU A 135 -5.41 -5.54 2.85
CA LEU A 135 -5.21 -4.20 2.29
C LEU A 135 -6.28 -3.23 2.77
N LEU A 136 -7.55 -3.64 2.76
CA LEU A 136 -8.66 -2.80 3.23
C LEU A 136 -8.56 -2.55 4.73
N GLN A 137 -8.20 -3.57 5.51
CA GLN A 137 -7.98 -3.41 6.95
C GLN A 137 -6.85 -2.42 7.20
N HIS A 138 -5.69 -2.61 6.56
CA HIS A 138 -4.53 -1.74 6.69
C HIS A 138 -4.86 -0.28 6.33
N ILE A 139 -5.51 -0.06 5.18
CA ILE A 139 -5.91 1.30 4.75
C ILE A 139 -6.85 1.94 5.77
N ASN A 140 -7.88 1.23 6.22
CA ASN A 140 -8.82 1.76 7.20
C ASN A 140 -8.11 2.11 8.52
N ASP A 141 -7.26 1.23 8.99
CA ASP A 141 -6.53 1.37 10.23
C ASP A 141 -5.54 2.52 10.19
N GLU A 142 -4.85 2.67 9.07
CA GLU A 142 -3.87 3.73 8.83
C GLU A 142 -4.55 5.08 8.64
N ASP A 143 -5.60 5.17 7.81
CA ASP A 143 -6.34 6.42 7.59
C ASP A 143 -6.96 6.92 8.90
N ASN A 144 -7.62 6.04 9.68
CA ASN A 144 -8.20 6.44 10.96
C ASN A 144 -7.12 6.91 11.94
N PHE A 145 -6.00 6.20 12.00
CA PHE A 145 -4.89 6.55 12.88
C PHE A 145 -4.24 7.89 12.50
N PHE A 146 -3.85 8.06 11.23
CA PHE A 146 -3.22 9.29 10.77
C PHE A 146 -4.16 10.49 10.84
N MET A 147 -5.43 10.32 10.50
CA MET A 147 -6.43 11.39 10.66
C MET A 147 -6.56 11.83 12.12
N SER A 148 -6.68 10.86 13.04
CA SER A 148 -6.75 11.16 14.48
C SER A 148 -5.51 11.88 14.97
N LEU A 149 -4.33 11.43 14.51
CA LEU A 149 -3.05 11.99 14.93
C LEU A 149 -2.88 13.43 14.41
N LEU A 150 -3.15 13.68 13.13
CA LEU A 150 -3.01 15.00 12.52
C LEU A 150 -3.93 16.04 13.15
N VAL A 151 -5.15 15.64 13.56
CA VAL A 151 -6.10 16.52 14.25
C VAL A 151 -5.62 16.87 15.68
N LYS A 152 -4.93 15.95 16.35
CA LYS A 152 -4.41 16.16 17.71
C LYS A 152 -3.12 16.98 17.74
N MET A 153 -2.35 16.99 16.66
CA MET A 153 -1.12 17.78 16.57
C MET A 153 -1.41 19.28 16.59
N ASN A 154 -0.71 20.01 17.45
CA ASN A 154 -0.73 21.47 17.41
C ASN A 154 0.07 22.02 16.21
N ARG A 155 0.00 23.33 15.99
CA ARG A 155 0.64 24.01 14.84
C ARG A 155 2.16 23.81 14.78
N ASP A 156 2.82 23.73 15.93
CA ASP A 156 4.27 23.56 16.00
C ASP A 156 4.67 22.11 15.72
N GLN A 157 3.92 21.14 16.26
CA GLN A 157 4.08 19.71 15.94
C GLN A 157 3.88 19.44 14.46
N LEU A 158 2.85 20.03 13.83
CA LEU A 158 2.64 19.93 12.37
C LEU A 158 3.82 20.53 11.59
N GLY A 159 4.39 21.64 12.07
CA GLY A 159 5.59 22.25 11.49
C GLY A 159 6.80 21.32 11.55
N ILE A 160 7.05 20.70 12.72
CA ILE A 160 8.13 19.74 12.93
C ILE A 160 7.92 18.53 12.03
N PHE A 161 6.74 17.92 12.06
CA PHE A 161 6.39 16.76 11.24
C PHE A 161 6.68 17.02 9.76
N TYR A 162 6.30 18.19 9.25
CA TYR A 162 6.50 18.52 7.85
C TYR A 162 7.98 18.66 7.46
N GLU A 163 8.79 19.28 8.32
CA GLU A 163 10.24 19.37 8.08
C GLU A 163 10.92 17.99 8.18
N LYS A 164 10.44 17.11 9.08
CA LYS A 164 10.90 15.71 9.14
C LYS A 164 10.53 14.95 7.88
N LEU A 165 9.28 15.03 7.41
CA LEU A 165 8.83 14.43 6.15
C LEU A 165 9.73 14.86 4.98
N LYS A 166 10.02 16.15 4.84
CA LYS A 166 10.94 16.66 3.81
C LYS A 166 12.34 16.07 3.94
N LYS A 167 12.88 16.03 5.16
CA LYS A 167 14.21 15.48 5.43
C LYS A 167 14.28 14.01 5.02
N PHE A 168 13.34 13.18 5.48
CA PHE A 168 13.31 11.77 5.16
C PHE A 168 13.05 11.51 3.67
N LYS A 169 12.18 12.31 3.02
CA LYS A 169 11.99 12.25 1.56
C LYS A 169 13.27 12.55 0.79
N LYS A 170 14.12 13.45 1.28
CA LYS A 170 15.43 13.74 0.68
C LYS A 170 16.42 12.59 0.89
N ILE A 171 16.39 11.95 2.06
CA ILE A 171 17.24 10.77 2.36
C ILE A 171 16.83 9.59 1.47
N ALA A 172 15.55 9.24 1.43
CA ALA A 172 15.03 8.12 0.64
C ALA A 172 15.27 8.25 -0.88
N LYS A 173 15.44 9.48 -1.40
CA LYS A 173 15.82 9.73 -2.79
C LYS A 173 17.30 9.48 -3.09
N ARG A 174 18.17 9.54 -2.08
CA ARG A 174 19.63 9.36 -2.23
C ARG A 174 20.07 7.91 -2.08
N THR A 175 19.22 7.07 -1.49
CA THR A 175 19.43 5.63 -1.30
C THR A 175 18.86 4.76 -2.42
N LYS A 176 18.39 5.38 -3.52
CA LYS A 176 18.03 4.70 -4.78
C LYS A 176 19.12 4.93 -5.81
#